data_AF-A0A7Y0N385-F1
#
_entry.id   AF-A0A7Y0N385-F1
#
_cell.length_a   1.000
_cell.length_b   1.000
_cell.length_c   1.000
_cell.angle_alpha   90.00
_cell.angle_beta   90.00
_cell.angle_gamma   90.00
#
_symmetry.space_group_name_H-M   'P 1'
#
loop_
_entity.id
_entity.type
_entity.pdbx_description
1 polymer ?
#
loop_
_entity_poly.entity_id
_entity_poly.type
_entity_poly.pdbx_seq_one_letter_code
_entity_poly.pdbx_strand_id
1 'polypeptide(L)'
;VKLYAETLYPVCSHKIWKEIQDQSIPDALWQYPILSTDSIYRERGKDWAEWCKAGGYTLPNDVDVQHFSHMLLAIEAARYDQGIAFANDFMLNERDKAQDLVYIPSHGLETGDSFYFVHKKNRAKQAEIVKLTNWLKQQCL
;
A
#
# COMPACT_ATOMS: atom_id res chain seq x y z
N VAL A 1 13.87 11.48 -12.76
CA VAL A 1 13.76 12.34 -11.55
C VAL A 1 12.95 11.59 -10.51
N LYS A 2 13.48 11.36 -9.31
CA LYS A 2 12.72 10.70 -8.22
C LYS A 2 11.57 11.61 -7.78
N LEU A 3 10.37 11.06 -7.65
CA LEU A 3 9.17 11.78 -7.24
C LEU A 3 8.74 11.39 -5.82
N TYR A 4 8.61 10.10 -5.55
CA TYR A 4 8.05 9.56 -4.32
C TYR A 4 8.76 8.26 -3.96
N ALA A 5 9.06 8.06 -2.67
CA ALA A 5 9.52 6.77 -2.15
C ALA A 5 8.29 5.99 -1.72
N GLU A 6 8.16 4.73 -2.14
CA GLU A 6 6.94 3.98 -1.89
C GLU A 6 6.86 3.49 -0.44
N THR A 7 5.75 3.83 0.20
CA THR A 7 5.36 3.28 1.49
C THR A 7 3.95 2.71 1.37
N LEU A 8 3.77 1.48 1.83
CA LEU A 8 2.48 0.80 1.85
C LEU A 8 1.91 0.79 3.26
N TYR A 9 0.60 0.97 3.37
CA TYR A 9 -0.13 0.92 4.63
C TYR A 9 -1.22 -0.15 4.57
N PRO A 10 -1.47 -0.87 5.67
CA PRO A 10 -2.60 -1.77 5.76
C PRO A 10 -3.92 -1.00 5.60
N VAL A 11 -4.81 -1.52 4.76
CA VAL A 11 -6.15 -0.99 4.52
C VAL A 11 -7.19 -2.11 4.62
N CYS A 12 -8.37 -1.77 5.12
CA CYS A 12 -9.50 -2.68 5.20
C CYS A 12 -10.81 -1.92 4.93
N SER A 13 -11.92 -2.64 4.76
CA SER A 13 -13.22 -2.00 4.69
C SER A 13 -13.62 -1.35 6.02
N HIS A 14 -14.56 -0.42 5.97
CA HIS A 14 -15.11 0.19 7.19
C HIS A 14 -15.79 -0.83 8.12
N LYS A 15 -16.33 -1.92 7.58
CA LYS A 15 -16.94 -2.99 8.36
C LYS A 15 -15.88 -3.74 9.18
N ILE A 16 -14.81 -4.19 8.52
CA ILE A 16 -13.69 -4.86 9.20
C ILE A 16 -13.10 -3.91 10.24
N TRP A 17 -12.89 -2.64 9.90
CA TRP A 17 -12.38 -1.66 10.83
C TRP A 17 -13.20 -1.55 12.11
N LYS A 18 -14.54 -1.50 12.02
CA LYS A 18 -15.42 -1.46 13.21
C LYS A 18 -15.25 -2.66 14.14
N GLU A 19 -14.88 -3.81 13.60
CA GLU A 19 -14.71 -5.05 14.36
C GLU A 19 -13.33 -5.11 15.04
N ILE A 20 -12.30 -4.46 14.46
CA ILE A 20 -10.91 -4.53 14.96
C ILE A 20 -10.37 -3.26 15.62
N GLN A 21 -11.02 -2.10 15.46
CA GLN A 21 -10.48 -0.79 15.87
C GLN A 21 -10.14 -0.67 17.37
N ASP A 22 -10.84 -1.43 18.23
CA ASP A 22 -10.64 -1.44 19.68
C ASP A 22 -9.67 -2.53 20.15
N GLN A 23 -9.10 -3.29 19.21
CA GLN A 23 -8.18 -4.40 19.48
C GLN A 23 -6.72 -4.00 19.22
N SER A 24 -5.77 -4.78 19.74
CA SER A 24 -4.34 -4.53 19.54
C SER A 24 -3.88 -4.94 18.14
N ILE A 25 -3.24 -4.01 17.43
CA ILE A 25 -2.50 -4.29 16.19
C ILE A 25 -1.08 -4.78 16.56
N PRO A 26 -0.55 -5.84 15.91
CA PRO A 26 -1.07 -6.47 14.70
C PRO A 26 -2.00 -7.67 14.93
N ASP A 27 -2.21 -8.13 16.16
CA ASP A 27 -2.94 -9.38 16.43
C ASP A 27 -4.37 -9.39 15.85
N ALA A 28 -5.04 -8.24 15.84
CA ALA A 28 -6.36 -8.10 15.24
C ALA A 28 -6.37 -8.31 13.72
N LEU A 29 -5.25 -8.06 13.03
CA LEU A 29 -5.14 -8.24 11.58
C LEU A 29 -5.30 -9.72 11.18
N TRP A 30 -4.81 -10.62 12.02
CA TRP A 30 -4.77 -12.07 11.73
C TRP A 30 -6.14 -12.75 11.85
N GLN A 31 -7.15 -12.02 12.31
CA GLN A 31 -8.54 -12.49 12.34
C GLN A 31 -9.21 -12.49 10.96
N TYR A 32 -8.58 -11.83 9.99
CA TYR A 32 -9.06 -11.73 8.61
C TYR A 32 -7.99 -12.25 7.64
N PRO A 33 -8.41 -12.65 6.42
CA PRO A 33 -7.46 -12.96 5.37
C PRO A 33 -6.56 -11.75 5.08
N ILE A 34 -5.25 -11.98 5.02
CA ILE A 34 -4.29 -10.97 4.57
C ILE A 34 -4.07 -11.13 3.07
N LEU A 35 -4.26 -10.04 2.34
CA LEU A 35 -4.23 -10.02 0.89
C LEU A 35 -2.83 -9.61 0.45
N SER A 36 -2.07 -10.59 -0.02
CA SER A 36 -0.67 -10.44 -0.45
C SER A 36 -0.57 -10.29 -1.96
N THR A 37 0.44 -9.57 -2.42
CA THR A 37 0.63 -9.28 -3.85
C THR A 37 2.03 -9.66 -4.35
N ASP A 38 2.11 -10.13 -5.59
CA ASP A 38 3.40 -10.49 -6.22
C ASP A 38 4.31 -9.29 -6.52
N SER A 39 3.80 -8.06 -6.44
CA SER A 39 4.40 -6.90 -7.10
C SER A 39 5.80 -6.54 -6.59
N ILE A 40 6.09 -6.81 -5.31
CA ILE A 40 7.36 -6.40 -4.69
C ILE A 40 8.30 -7.59 -4.53
N TYR A 41 7.85 -8.66 -3.89
CA TYR A 41 8.75 -9.74 -3.46
C TYR A 41 8.60 -11.05 -4.24
N ARG A 42 7.62 -11.14 -5.16
CA ARG A 42 7.31 -12.33 -5.98
C ARG A 42 7.20 -13.63 -5.16
N GLU A 43 6.74 -13.50 -3.92
CA GLU A 43 6.65 -14.57 -2.94
C GLU A 43 5.43 -14.30 -2.04
N ARG A 44 4.54 -15.29 -1.94
CA ARG A 44 3.27 -15.18 -1.22
C ARG A 44 3.52 -14.85 0.26
N GLY A 45 2.87 -13.79 0.74
CA GLY A 45 2.92 -13.35 2.15
C GLY A 45 4.19 -12.61 2.55
N LYS A 46 5.16 -12.42 1.63
CA LYS A 46 6.44 -11.79 1.99
C LYS A 46 6.34 -10.29 2.24
N ASP A 47 5.40 -9.62 1.60
CA ASP A 47 5.04 -8.24 1.93
C ASP A 47 4.63 -8.10 3.40
N TRP A 48 3.73 -8.98 3.86
CA TRP A 48 3.30 -9.03 5.26
C TRP A 48 4.41 -9.47 6.21
N ALA A 49 5.28 -10.39 5.80
CA ALA A 49 6.43 -10.81 6.60
C ALA A 49 7.44 -9.66 6.80
N GLU A 50 7.77 -8.90 5.74
CA GLU A 50 8.66 -7.74 5.85
C GLU A 50 8.00 -6.60 6.64
N TRP A 51 6.69 -6.38 6.50
CA TRP A 51 5.96 -5.43 7.34
C TRP A 51 6.00 -5.83 8.81
N CYS A 52 5.77 -7.11 9.13
CA CYS A 52 5.88 -7.61 10.51
C CYS A 52 7.28 -7.36 11.06
N LYS A 53 8.32 -7.75 10.31
CA LYS A 53 9.72 -7.58 10.68
C LYS A 53 10.08 -6.10 10.91
N ALA A 54 9.60 -5.19 10.07
CA ALA A 54 9.81 -3.75 10.24
C ALA A 54 9.17 -3.19 11.52
N GLY A 55 8.02 -3.75 11.93
CA GLY A 55 7.32 -3.39 13.17
C GLY A 55 7.77 -4.14 14.42
N GLY A 56 8.71 -5.10 14.29
CA GLY A 56 9.11 -5.98 15.40
C GLY A 56 8.08 -7.06 15.76
N TYR A 57 7.19 -7.40 14.83
CA TYR A 57 6.14 -8.40 14.97
C TYR A 57 6.54 -9.74 14.35
N THR A 58 5.81 -10.80 14.73
CA THR A 58 5.93 -12.11 14.10
C THR A 58 4.66 -12.41 13.33
N LEU A 59 4.80 -12.81 12.06
CA LEU A 59 3.68 -13.30 11.26
C LEU A 59 3.32 -14.72 11.73
N PRO A 60 2.08 -14.98 12.19
CA PRO A 60 1.66 -16.33 12.57
C PRO A 60 1.74 -17.31 11.39
N ASN A 61 2.08 -18.57 11.65
CA ASN A 61 2.20 -19.58 10.59
C ASN A 61 0.83 -20.03 10.03
N ASP A 62 -0.25 -19.80 10.76
CA ASP A 62 -1.62 -20.22 10.47
C ASP A 62 -2.51 -19.11 9.91
N VAL A 63 -1.94 -17.92 9.63
CA VAL A 63 -2.68 -16.81 9.04
C VAL A 63 -3.16 -17.17 7.63
N ASP A 64 -4.40 -16.80 7.29
CA ASP A 64 -4.94 -16.99 5.94
C ASP A 64 -4.34 -15.94 5.00
N VAL A 65 -3.43 -16.35 4.13
CA VAL A 65 -2.82 -15.48 3.13
C VAL A 65 -3.50 -15.68 1.78
N GLN A 66 -4.27 -14.72 1.30
CA GLN A 66 -4.81 -14.77 -0.06
C GLN A 66 -3.91 -14.04 -1.03
N HIS A 67 -3.72 -14.62 -2.20
CA HIS A 67 -2.73 -14.14 -3.17
C HIS A 67 -3.39 -13.45 -4.36
N PHE A 68 -2.89 -12.26 -4.69
CA PHE A 68 -3.35 -11.45 -5.82
C PHE A 68 -2.17 -11.10 -6.74
N SER A 69 -2.44 -11.11 -8.05
CA SER A 69 -1.44 -10.75 -9.05
C SER A 69 -1.13 -9.25 -9.08
N HIS A 70 -2.07 -8.40 -8.63
CA HIS A 70 -1.96 -6.95 -8.70
C HIS A 70 -2.55 -6.29 -7.45
N MET A 71 -1.90 -5.24 -6.97
CA MET A 71 -2.32 -4.48 -5.79
C MET A 71 -3.74 -3.90 -5.93
N LEU A 72 -4.12 -3.38 -7.09
CA LEU A 72 -5.46 -2.85 -7.32
C LEU A 72 -6.56 -3.91 -7.12
N LEU A 73 -6.30 -5.18 -7.44
CA LEU A 73 -7.26 -6.26 -7.22
C LEU A 73 -7.37 -6.62 -5.73
N ALA A 74 -6.25 -6.63 -5.00
CA ALA A 74 -6.25 -6.84 -3.55
C ALA A 74 -6.99 -5.70 -2.82
N ILE A 75 -6.79 -4.45 -3.24
CA ILE A 75 -7.48 -3.27 -2.71
C ILE A 75 -9.00 -3.38 -2.95
N GLU A 76 -9.43 -3.78 -4.16
CA GLU A 76 -10.85 -4.01 -4.44
C GLU A 76 -11.43 -5.15 -3.58
N ALA A 77 -10.68 -6.24 -3.38
CA ALA A 77 -11.12 -7.32 -2.50
C ALA A 77 -11.26 -6.84 -1.03
N ALA A 78 -10.30 -6.06 -0.53
CA ALA A 78 -10.39 -5.46 0.81
C ALA A 78 -11.59 -4.52 0.95
N ARG A 79 -11.95 -3.79 -0.12
CA ARG A 79 -13.14 -2.93 -0.18
C ARG A 79 -14.44 -3.70 0.07
N TYR A 80 -14.53 -4.91 -0.49
CA TYR A 80 -15.70 -5.79 -0.38
C TYR A 80 -15.59 -6.79 0.78
N ASP A 81 -14.99 -6.39 1.89
CA ASP A 81 -14.87 -7.15 3.13
C ASP A 81 -14.10 -8.48 3.02
N GLN A 82 -13.29 -8.68 1.98
CA GLN A 82 -12.59 -9.96 1.77
C GLN A 82 -11.31 -10.11 2.59
N GLY A 83 -10.83 -9.05 3.22
CA GLY A 83 -9.62 -9.09 4.03
C GLY A 83 -8.93 -7.74 4.15
N ILE A 84 -7.65 -7.81 4.50
CA ILE A 84 -6.79 -6.64 4.72
C ILE A 84 -5.71 -6.64 3.66
N ALA A 85 -5.60 -5.54 2.91
CA ALA A 85 -4.60 -5.38 1.85
C ALA A 85 -3.58 -4.31 2.22
N PHE A 86 -2.52 -4.21 1.42
CA PHE A 86 -1.66 -3.03 1.40
C PHE A 86 -2.10 -2.05 0.31
N ALA A 87 -2.05 -0.75 0.62
CA ALA A 87 -2.24 0.33 -0.36
C ALA A 87 -1.25 1.47 -0.12
N ASN A 88 -1.03 2.30 -1.13
CA ASN A 88 -0.39 3.61 -0.99
C ASN A 88 -1.36 4.72 -1.39
N ASP A 89 -1.00 5.96 -1.04
CA ASP A 89 -1.84 7.13 -1.26
C ASP A 89 -2.14 7.45 -2.74
N PHE A 90 -1.35 6.91 -3.67
CA PHE A 90 -1.52 7.08 -5.11
C PHE A 90 -2.49 6.06 -5.72
N MET A 91 -2.65 4.90 -5.09
CA MET A 91 -3.56 3.85 -5.57
C MET A 91 -5.01 4.13 -5.18
N LEU A 92 -5.24 4.98 -4.17
CA LEU A 92 -6.56 5.34 -3.69
C LEU A 92 -7.02 6.66 -4.32
N ASN A 93 -8.09 6.60 -5.11
CA ASN A 93 -8.76 7.79 -5.64
C ASN A 93 -9.62 8.47 -4.53
N GLU A 94 -10.16 9.66 -4.80
CA GLU A 94 -10.97 10.38 -3.80
C GLU A 94 -12.23 9.63 -3.34
N ARG A 95 -12.82 8.77 -4.19
CA ARG A 95 -13.95 7.92 -3.76
C ARG A 95 -13.49 6.85 -2.78
N ASP A 96 -12.30 6.28 -2.99
CA ASP A 96 -11.71 5.27 -2.12
C ASP A 96 -11.45 5.83 -0.73
N LYS A 97 -10.95 7.07 -0.67
CA LYS A 97 -10.70 7.81 0.57
C LYS A 97 -12.00 8.27 1.25
N ALA A 98 -13.07 8.47 0.49
CA ALA A 98 -14.29 9.07 1.01
C ALA A 98 -15.22 8.09 1.74
N GLN A 99 -15.35 6.81 1.31
CA GLN A 99 -16.43 5.96 1.87
C GLN A 99 -16.15 4.46 2.04
N ASP A 100 -15.12 3.85 1.44
CA ASP A 100 -15.06 2.38 1.44
C ASP A 100 -13.84 1.76 2.12
N LEU A 101 -12.70 2.46 2.16
CA LEU A 101 -11.45 1.93 2.73
C LEU A 101 -10.96 2.77 3.89
N VAL A 102 -10.51 2.09 4.93
CA VAL A 102 -9.92 2.67 6.14
C VAL A 102 -8.47 2.26 6.22
N TYR A 103 -7.58 3.25 6.36
CA TYR A 103 -6.20 3.01 6.75
C TYR A 103 -6.15 2.56 8.21
N ILE A 104 -5.53 1.40 8.44
CA ILE A 104 -5.35 0.88 9.80
C ILE A 104 -4.19 1.65 10.44
N PRO A 105 -4.40 2.32 11.59
CA PRO A 105 -3.36 3.07 12.30
C PRO A 105 -2.19 2.16 12.71
N SER A 106 -1.15 2.16 11.91
CA SER A 106 0.01 1.29 12.04
C SER A 106 1.21 1.88 11.30
N HIS A 107 2.40 1.26 11.44
CA HIS A 107 3.55 1.67 10.65
C HIS A 107 3.38 1.29 9.17
N GLY A 108 4.02 2.04 8.29
CA GLY A 108 4.09 1.69 6.87
C GLY A 108 5.19 0.66 6.58
N LEU A 109 5.01 -0.09 5.50
CA LEU A 109 6.08 -0.86 4.87
C LEU A 109 6.81 0.02 3.85
N GLU A 110 8.04 0.41 4.15
CA GLU A 110 8.93 0.98 3.14
C GLU A 110 9.40 -0.14 2.19
N THR A 111 9.00 -0.08 0.92
CA THR A 111 9.28 -1.17 -0.04
C THR A 111 10.70 -1.09 -0.60
N GLY A 112 11.37 0.05 -0.43
CA GLY A 112 12.64 0.37 -1.08
C GLY A 112 12.48 0.87 -2.53
N ASP A 113 11.29 0.72 -3.11
CA ASP A 113 10.98 1.20 -4.45
C ASP A 113 10.66 2.70 -4.46
N SER A 114 10.67 3.28 -5.66
CA SER A 114 10.42 4.71 -5.85
C SER A 114 9.79 4.97 -7.21
N PHE A 115 8.90 5.95 -7.26
CA PHE A 115 8.29 6.42 -8.49
C PHE A 115 9.16 7.51 -9.12
N TYR A 116 9.33 7.44 -10.45
CA TYR A 116 10.18 8.35 -11.20
C TYR A 116 9.45 8.96 -12.39
N PHE A 117 9.63 10.26 -12.59
CA PHE A 117 9.38 10.89 -13.89
C PHE A 117 10.59 10.71 -14.80
N VAL A 118 10.39 10.13 -15.97
CA VAL A 118 11.46 9.80 -16.93
C VAL A 118 11.26 10.57 -18.22
N HIS A 119 12.33 11.19 -18.71
CA HIS A 119 12.37 11.89 -19.99
C HIS A 119 13.72 11.67 -20.68
N LYS A 120 13.76 11.84 -22.01
CA LYS A 120 15.01 11.81 -22.77
C LYS A 120 15.98 12.89 -22.25
N LYS A 121 17.27 12.55 -22.18
CA LYS A 121 18.33 13.43 -21.65
C LYS A 121 18.42 14.76 -22.40
N ASN A 122 18.28 14.75 -23.73
CA ASN A 122 18.32 15.96 -24.56
C ASN A 122 17.13 16.92 -24.34
N ARG A 123 16.04 16.45 -23.72
CA ARG A 123 14.87 17.28 -23.38
C ARG A 123 14.90 17.84 -21.97
N ALA A 124 15.93 17.52 -21.17
CA ALA A 124 16.00 17.90 -19.76
C ALA A 124 15.94 19.42 -19.51
N LYS A 125 16.36 20.23 -20.50
CA LYS A 125 16.35 21.70 -20.43
C LYS A 125 15.14 22.34 -21.13
N GLN A 126 14.25 21.55 -21.73
CA GLN A 126 13.03 22.09 -22.34
C GLN A 126 12.13 22.68 -21.25
N ALA A 127 11.61 23.89 -21.47
CA ALA A 127 10.86 24.63 -20.47
C ALA A 127 9.63 23.85 -19.99
N GLU A 128 8.97 23.11 -20.88
CA GLU A 128 7.81 22.28 -20.60
C GLU A 128 8.15 21.09 -19.70
N ILE A 129 9.29 20.43 -19.94
CA ILE A 129 9.77 19.31 -19.13
C ILE A 129 10.14 19.79 -17.72
N VAL A 130 10.82 20.94 -17.62
CA VAL A 130 11.15 21.54 -16.33
C VAL A 130 9.88 21.93 -15.57
N LYS A 131 8.93 22.59 -16.24
CA LYS A 131 7.66 23.00 -15.65
C LYS A 131 6.86 21.81 -15.14
N LEU A 132 6.72 20.76 -15.95
CA LEU A 132 6.02 19.53 -15.55
C LEU A 132 6.74 18.81 -14.41
N THR A 133 8.06 18.72 -14.44
CA THR A 133 8.84 18.09 -13.37
C THR A 133 8.63 18.81 -12.04
N ASN A 134 8.66 20.14 -12.04
CA ASN A 134 8.46 20.94 -10.83
C ASN A 134 7.02 20.81 -10.31
N TRP A 135 6.03 20.82 -11.21
CA TRP A 135 4.64 20.60 -10.83
C TRP A 135 4.41 19.21 -10.25
N LEU A 136 4.93 18.15 -10.88
CA LEU A 136 4.82 16.77 -10.37
C LEU A 136 5.44 16.62 -8.99
N LYS A 137 6.62 17.21 -8.77
CA LYS A 137 7.24 17.22 -7.43
C LYS A 137 6.33 17.84 -6.37
N GLN A 138 5.58 18.89 -6.71
CA GLN A 138 4.63 19.51 -5.77
C GLN A 138 3.40 18.63 -5.49
N GLN A 139 3.03 17.72 -6.40
CA GLN A 139 1.90 16.81 -6.20
C GLN A 139 2.26 15.55 -5.40
N CYS A 140 3.56 15.30 -5.19
CA CYS A 140 4.07 14.12 -4.48
C CYS A 140 4.63 14.45 -3.08
N LEU A 141 4.38 15.65 -2.58
CA LEU A 141 4.76 16.12 -1.24
C LEU A 141 3.68 15.79 -0.21
#